data_AF-A0A951IKH7-F1
#
_entry.id   AF-A0A951IKH7-F1
#
_cell.length_a   1.000
_cell.length_b   1.000
_cell.length_c   1.000
_cell.angle_alpha   90.00
_cell.angle_beta   90.00
_cell.angle_gamma   90.00
#
_symmetry.space_group_name_H-M   'P 1'
#
loop_
_entity.id
_entity.type
_entity.pdbx_description
1 polymer ?
#
loop_
_entity_poly.entity_id
_entity_poly.type
_entity_poly.pdbx_seq_one_letter_code
_entity_poly.pdbx_strand_id
1 'polypeptide(L)'
;MTGWDFLVEFPFEKHTKTTLDKRPTPISCHFQIKTMWSDRSSFKMRLSSAERLAKELKPAFVLVFKINKQKEFIEAYLIHVLDKYLYKILERLRLEHSQKTGTSINKKLISFTAGQVGTRIELNGESLRDAVIQACGPDQHLYAKRKKEQLEELGFGAQPFEMQATLHAGSRESLIDVFLGRKSVRVSNVKGFESRFDIKLPLPEFIGSGTMTITPNSIETCTIDLVEQPLTRPVRFFGEIFVVPELISGKEPLFVIKNNIFELRYSRLAGMKLFIDGAVLSSALLTPTEWHNFLLLSLSLSKGRQSSD
;
A
#
# COMPACT_ATOMS: atom_id res chain seq x y z
N MET A 1 21.77 -14.82 24.04
CA MET A 1 20.89 -13.85 24.72
C MET A 1 21.27 -12.44 24.28
N THR A 2 20.30 -11.59 23.99
CA THR A 2 20.53 -10.18 23.63
C THR A 2 19.44 -9.38 24.35
N GLY A 3 19.87 -8.46 25.20
CA GLY A 3 18.99 -7.59 26.00
C GLY A 3 19.29 -6.13 25.75
N TRP A 4 18.38 -5.26 26.19
CA TRP A 4 18.68 -3.86 26.46
C TRP A 4 19.54 -3.77 27.72
N ASP A 5 20.29 -2.67 27.85
CA ASP A 5 21.15 -2.48 29.02
C ASP A 5 20.30 -2.02 30.22
N PHE A 6 19.27 -1.20 29.97
CA PHE A 6 18.38 -0.70 31.02
C PHE A 6 16.91 -0.65 30.57
N LEU A 7 16.01 -0.92 31.51
CA LEU A 7 14.59 -0.55 31.45
C LEU A 7 14.40 0.57 32.48
N VAL A 8 13.90 1.72 32.05
CA VAL A 8 13.67 2.89 32.89
C VAL A 8 12.18 3.14 32.99
N GLU A 9 11.67 3.20 34.22
CA GLU A 9 10.26 3.43 34.52
C GLU A 9 10.10 4.73 35.30
N PHE A 10 9.24 5.60 34.79
CA PHE A 10 8.92 6.86 35.42
C PHE A 10 7.87 6.62 36.51
N PRO A 11 7.88 7.42 37.59
CA PRO A 11 6.82 7.33 38.59
C PRO A 11 5.49 7.81 38.00
N PHE A 12 4.38 7.30 38.54
CA PHE A 12 3.07 7.89 38.28
C PHE A 12 3.07 9.37 38.67
N GLU A 13 2.46 10.21 37.83
CA GLU A 13 2.27 11.61 38.18
C GLU A 13 1.38 11.74 39.42
N LYS A 14 1.88 12.46 40.43
CA LYS A 14 1.22 12.60 41.73
C LYS A 14 -0.03 13.47 41.69
N HIS A 15 -0.17 14.33 40.68
CA HIS A 15 -1.19 15.38 40.60
C HIS A 15 -2.02 15.31 39.32
N THR A 16 -2.60 14.14 39.01
CA THR A 16 -3.59 14.06 37.94
C THR A 16 -4.99 14.41 38.47
N LYS A 17 -5.77 15.16 37.69
CA LYS A 17 -7.20 15.43 37.97
C LYS A 17 -8.10 14.19 37.77
N THR A 18 -7.51 13.04 37.48
CA THR A 18 -8.21 11.79 37.16
C THR A 18 -8.22 10.83 38.35
N THR A 19 -9.22 9.94 38.36
CA THR A 19 -9.30 8.84 39.33
C THR A 19 -8.13 7.87 39.14
N LEU A 20 -7.79 7.10 40.19
CA LEU A 20 -6.63 6.19 40.20
C LEU A 20 -6.63 5.20 39.03
N ASP A 21 -7.81 4.69 38.65
CA ASP A 21 -8.06 3.77 37.53
C ASP A 21 -7.94 4.41 36.14
N LYS A 22 -8.02 5.75 36.06
CA LYS A 22 -7.94 6.53 34.81
C LYS A 22 -6.63 7.32 34.70
N ARG A 23 -5.64 7.02 35.55
CA ARG A 23 -4.33 7.65 35.44
C ARG A 23 -3.63 7.15 34.17
N PRO A 24 -3.01 8.05 33.40
CA PRO A 24 -2.21 7.62 32.27
C PRO A 24 -1.07 6.72 32.76
N THR A 25 -0.74 5.71 31.96
CA THR A 25 0.40 4.84 32.23
C THR A 25 1.68 5.67 32.20
N PRO A 26 2.56 5.57 33.21
CA PRO A 26 3.81 6.32 33.21
C PRO A 26 4.74 5.80 32.12
N ILE A 27 5.66 6.66 31.69
CA ILE A 27 6.65 6.33 30.67
C ILE A 27 7.52 5.16 31.14
N SER A 28 7.56 4.10 30.36
CA SER A 28 8.41 2.92 30.52
C SER A 28 9.19 2.73 29.23
N CYS A 29 10.52 2.83 29.29
CA CYS A 29 11.35 2.91 28.10
C CYS A 29 12.65 2.10 28.20
N HIS A 30 13.11 1.60 27.06
CA HIS A 30 14.28 0.74 26.94
C HIS A 30 15.50 1.53 26.48
N PHE A 31 16.66 1.24 27.06
CA PHE A 31 17.92 1.88 26.71
C PHE A 31 18.97 0.87 26.27
N GLN A 32 19.70 1.25 25.23
CA GLN A 32 21.01 0.67 24.91
C GLN A 32 22.07 1.76 25.08
N ILE A 33 23.11 1.48 25.86
CA ILE A 33 24.25 2.36 26.03
C ILE A 33 25.34 1.99 25.02
N LYS A 34 25.92 3.04 24.43
CA LYS A 34 27.10 2.95 23.57
C LYS A 34 28.08 4.06 23.91
N THR A 35 29.32 3.81 23.52
CA THR A 35 30.40 4.77 23.63
C THR A 35 31.07 4.94 22.28
N MET A 36 31.56 6.14 22.00
CA MET A 36 32.39 6.44 20.83
C MET A 36 33.51 7.39 21.22
N TRP A 37 34.63 7.30 20.51
CA TRP A 37 35.75 8.22 20.71
C TRP A 37 35.40 9.63 20.21
N SER A 38 35.98 10.64 20.86
CA SER A 38 35.78 12.07 20.57
C SER A 38 36.05 12.48 19.11
N ASP A 39 36.99 11.80 18.45
CA ASP A 39 37.38 11.99 17.04
C ASP A 39 36.42 11.33 16.05
N ARG A 40 35.48 10.50 16.54
CA ARG A 40 34.47 9.85 15.70
C ARG A 40 33.12 10.54 15.82
N SER A 41 32.44 10.63 14.68
CA SER A 41 31.07 11.14 14.60
C SER A 41 30.02 10.02 14.57
N SER A 42 30.45 8.78 14.33
CA SER A 42 29.56 7.63 14.17
C SER A 42 29.84 6.51 15.14
N PHE A 43 28.78 5.83 15.58
CA PHE A 43 28.85 4.60 16.36
C PHE A 43 28.27 3.43 15.57
N LYS A 44 28.69 2.21 15.93
CA LYS A 44 28.18 0.97 15.34
C LYS A 44 27.47 0.14 16.41
N MET A 45 26.44 -0.58 16.01
CA MET A 45 25.80 -1.59 16.85
C MET A 45 25.40 -2.82 16.03
N ARG A 46 25.22 -3.96 16.70
CA ARG A 46 24.71 -5.18 16.06
C ARG A 46 23.32 -4.92 15.51
N LEU A 47 23.08 -5.39 14.28
CA LEU A 47 21.80 -5.23 13.61
C LEU A 47 20.68 -5.97 14.37
N SER A 48 21.00 -7.10 15.02
CA SER A 48 20.04 -7.80 15.91
C SER A 48 19.60 -6.98 17.12
N SER A 49 20.52 -6.21 17.72
CA SER A 49 20.17 -5.29 18.81
C SER A 49 19.30 -4.13 18.30
N ALA A 50 19.61 -3.61 17.11
CA ALA A 50 18.83 -2.54 16.49
C ALA A 50 17.42 -3.02 16.11
N GLU A 51 17.30 -4.23 15.55
CA GLU A 51 16.02 -4.87 15.24
C GLU A 51 15.13 -5.00 16.48
N ARG A 52 15.70 -5.45 17.61
CA ARG A 52 14.95 -5.57 18.86
C ARG A 52 14.43 -4.22 19.34
N LEU A 53 15.24 -3.17 19.32
CA LEU A 53 14.79 -1.81 19.70
C LEU A 53 13.75 -1.24 18.73
N ALA A 54 13.87 -1.56 17.44
CA ALA A 54 12.93 -1.14 16.40
C ALA A 54 11.55 -1.79 16.60
N LYS A 55 11.51 -3.10 16.85
CA LYS A 55 10.27 -3.89 17.00
C LYS A 55 9.58 -3.75 18.36
N GLU A 56 10.27 -3.20 19.36
CA GLU A 56 9.67 -2.89 20.65
C GLU A 56 8.70 -1.70 20.54
N LEU A 57 7.44 -1.85 20.95
CA LEU A 57 6.44 -0.79 20.81
C LEU A 57 6.59 0.29 21.90
N LYS A 58 7.15 -0.06 23.06
CA LYS A 58 7.52 0.93 24.07
C LYS A 58 8.60 1.88 23.51
N PRO A 59 8.71 3.10 24.06
CA PRO A 59 9.82 3.98 23.73
C PRO A 59 11.15 3.28 23.93
N ALA A 60 12.03 3.45 22.95
CA ALA A 60 13.35 2.83 22.94
C ALA A 60 14.38 3.87 22.52
N PHE A 61 15.54 3.83 23.17
CA PHE A 61 16.59 4.83 23.01
C PHE A 61 17.96 4.16 22.92
N VAL A 62 18.86 4.81 22.18
CA VAL A 62 20.30 4.55 22.27
C VAL A 62 20.95 5.78 22.87
N LEU A 63 21.57 5.61 24.04
CA LEU A 63 22.34 6.67 24.70
C LEU A 63 23.81 6.49 24.32
N VAL A 64 24.37 7.45 23.59
CA VAL A 64 25.75 7.41 23.11
C VAL A 64 26.57 8.44 23.84
N PHE A 65 27.55 7.98 24.60
CA PHE A 65 28.55 8.84 25.22
C PHE A 65 29.77 9.00 24.32
N LYS A 66 30.24 10.23 24.18
CA LYS A 66 31.49 10.57 23.52
C LYS A 66 32.59 10.66 24.57
N ILE A 67 33.71 10.00 24.31
CA ILE A 67 34.79 9.83 25.27
C ILE A 67 36.11 10.39 24.70
N ASN A 68 36.84 11.18 25.49
CA ASN A 68 38.16 11.68 25.11
C ASN A 68 39.27 10.62 25.34
N LYS A 69 40.53 10.98 25.05
CA LYS A 69 41.67 10.05 25.23
C LYS A 69 41.91 9.68 26.70
N GLN A 70 41.51 10.55 27.62
CA GLN A 70 41.58 10.38 29.07
C GLN A 70 40.43 9.51 29.62
N LYS A 71 39.56 8.98 28.76
CA LYS A 71 38.38 8.18 29.11
C LYS A 71 37.28 8.96 29.84
N GLU A 72 37.28 10.28 29.71
CA GLU A 72 36.25 11.14 30.29
C GLU A 72 35.11 11.34 29.29
N PHE A 73 33.89 11.38 29.82
CA PHE A 73 32.70 11.70 29.03
C PHE A 73 32.69 13.20 28.72
N ILE A 74 32.60 13.54 27.43
CA ILE A 74 32.61 14.94 26.97
C ILE A 74 31.29 15.37 26.35
N GLU A 75 30.52 14.44 25.77
CA GLU A 75 29.23 14.72 25.16
C GLU A 75 28.34 13.48 25.28
N ALA A 76 27.02 13.69 25.29
CA ALA A 76 26.04 12.61 25.16
C ALA A 76 25.03 12.92 24.05
N TYR A 77 24.61 11.88 23.35
CA TYR A 77 23.55 11.93 22.35
C TYR A 77 22.47 10.92 22.72
N LEU A 78 21.22 11.38 22.78
CA LEU A 78 20.06 10.53 22.92
C LEU A 78 19.45 10.29 21.54
N ILE A 79 19.54 9.05 21.07
CA ILE A 79 18.94 8.64 19.80
C ILE A 79 17.60 7.96 20.11
N HIS A 80 16.53 8.57 19.63
CA HIS A 80 15.18 8.04 19.75
C HIS A 80 14.90 7.04 18.62
N VAL A 81 14.45 5.83 18.97
CA VAL A 81 14.17 4.76 17.98
C VAL A 81 12.78 4.95 17.37
N LEU A 82 12.68 6.02 16.59
CA LEU A 82 11.50 6.42 15.83
C LEU A 82 11.95 7.21 14.58
N ASP A 83 11.02 7.47 13.67
CA ASP A 83 11.19 8.33 12.50
C ASP A 83 12.42 7.91 11.68
N LYS A 84 13.39 8.82 11.53
CA LYS A 84 14.61 8.62 10.73
C LYS A 84 15.47 7.46 11.22
N TYR A 85 15.52 7.21 12.53
CA TYR A 85 16.33 6.11 13.06
C TYR A 85 15.66 4.77 12.82
N LEU A 86 14.35 4.69 13.05
CA LEU A 86 13.56 3.51 12.74
C LEU A 86 13.61 3.17 11.24
N TYR A 87 13.43 4.18 10.38
CA TYR A 87 13.57 4.05 8.92
C TYR A 87 14.90 3.36 8.55
N LYS A 88 16.04 3.89 9.03
CA LYS A 88 17.37 3.35 8.71
C LYS A 88 17.56 1.91 9.20
N ILE A 89 16.99 1.55 10.35
CA ILE A 89 17.04 0.17 10.84
C ILE A 89 16.26 -0.75 9.90
N LEU A 90 15.01 -0.41 9.60
CA LEU A 90 14.12 -1.23 8.77
C LEU A 90 14.65 -1.39 7.34
N GLU A 91 15.16 -0.31 6.74
CA GLU A 91 15.83 -0.32 5.44
C GLU A 91 17.03 -1.29 5.44
N ARG A 92 17.89 -1.21 6.46
CA ARG A 92 19.05 -2.09 6.59
C ARG A 92 18.64 -3.56 6.75
N LEU A 93 17.58 -3.84 7.51
CA LEU A 93 17.02 -5.19 7.67
C LEU A 93 16.51 -5.74 6.33
N ARG A 94 15.76 -4.93 5.58
CA ARG A 94 15.23 -5.28 4.25
C ARG A 94 16.36 -5.59 3.28
N LEU A 95 17.40 -4.75 3.26
CA LEU A 95 18.58 -4.94 2.41
C LEU A 95 19.29 -6.26 2.71
N GLU A 96 19.53 -6.56 3.99
CA GLU A 96 20.17 -7.82 4.40
C GLU A 96 19.35 -9.05 4.01
N HIS A 97 18.01 -8.97 4.09
CA HIS A 97 17.14 -10.05 3.62
C HIS A 97 17.25 -10.22 2.09
N SER A 98 17.24 -9.12 1.33
CA SER A 98 17.31 -9.16 -0.15
C SER A 98 18.58 -9.81 -0.69
N GLN A 99 19.71 -9.67 0.03
CA GLN A 99 21.00 -10.22 -0.36
C GLN A 99 21.10 -11.74 -0.18
N LYS A 100 20.06 -12.40 0.36
CA LYS A 100 20.03 -13.85 0.66
C LYS A 100 21.26 -14.32 1.44
N THR A 101 21.93 -13.42 2.18
CA THR A 101 23.07 -13.80 3.00
C THR A 101 22.54 -14.58 4.18
N GLY A 102 22.56 -15.91 4.04
CA GLY A 102 22.14 -16.84 5.06
C GLY A 102 22.75 -16.49 6.41
N THR A 103 21.85 -16.35 7.39
CA THR A 103 22.08 -16.69 8.79
C THR A 103 23.28 -16.04 9.48
N SER A 104 23.14 -14.76 9.82
CA SER A 104 23.40 -14.25 11.20
C SER A 104 23.30 -12.73 11.22
N ILE A 105 22.08 -12.19 11.33
CA ILE A 105 21.86 -10.77 11.62
C ILE A 105 22.66 -10.29 12.85
N ASN A 106 22.93 -11.22 13.77
CA ASN A 106 23.74 -11.07 14.98
C ASN A 106 25.20 -10.65 14.71
N LYS A 107 25.73 -10.94 13.52
CA LYS A 107 27.10 -10.60 13.09
C LYS A 107 27.15 -9.34 12.23
N LYS A 108 25.99 -8.88 11.75
CA LYS A 108 25.89 -7.68 10.91
C LYS A 108 25.84 -6.44 11.80
N LEU A 109 26.40 -5.35 11.29
CA LEU A 109 26.44 -4.06 11.97
C LEU A 109 25.62 -3.04 11.19
N ILE A 110 25.07 -2.09 11.94
CA ILE A 110 24.52 -0.84 11.45
C ILE A 110 25.29 0.32 12.08
N SER A 111 25.51 1.39 11.31
CA SER A 111 26.30 2.55 11.70
C SER A 111 25.44 3.80 11.65
N PHE A 112 25.58 4.66 12.64
CA PHE A 112 24.82 5.90 12.72
C PHE A 112 25.73 7.06 13.11
N THR A 113 25.55 8.20 12.45
CA THR A 113 26.19 9.46 12.81
C THR A 113 25.39 10.11 13.91
N ALA A 114 25.93 10.16 15.13
CA ALA A 114 25.18 10.53 16.33
C ALA A 114 24.53 11.93 16.22
N GLY A 115 25.28 12.93 15.75
CA GLY A 115 24.76 14.29 15.57
C GLY A 115 23.70 14.46 14.46
N GLN A 116 23.50 13.46 13.59
CA GLN A 116 22.45 13.51 12.55
C GLN A 116 21.13 12.87 12.99
N VAL A 117 21.20 11.90 13.91
CA VAL A 117 20.03 11.09 14.31
C VAL A 117 19.67 11.23 15.78
N GLY A 118 20.55 11.81 16.59
CA GLY A 118 20.38 11.98 18.03
C GLY A 118 20.32 13.43 18.45
N THR A 119 19.62 13.66 19.56
CA THR A 119 19.59 14.93 20.25
C THR A 119 20.79 14.99 21.20
N ARG A 120 21.59 16.05 21.12
CA ARG A 120 22.65 16.31 22.09
C ARG A 120 22.02 16.63 23.44
N ILE A 121 22.53 16.02 24.51
CA ILE A 121 22.09 16.27 25.89
C ILE A 121 23.29 16.57 26.78
N GLU A 122 23.02 17.25 27.90
CA GLU A 122 24.03 17.47 28.93
C GLU A 122 24.31 16.17 29.70
N LEU A 123 25.50 16.06 30.29
CA LEU A 123 25.96 14.88 31.03
C LEU A 123 25.37 14.80 32.45
N ASN A 124 24.05 14.95 32.57
CA ASN A 124 23.34 14.87 33.83
C ASN A 124 21.97 14.18 33.68
N GLY A 125 21.41 13.73 34.80
CA GLY A 125 20.16 12.98 34.82
C GLY A 125 18.93 13.81 34.45
N GLU A 126 18.93 15.12 34.74
CA GLU A 126 17.82 16.03 34.45
C GLU A 126 17.65 16.22 32.93
N SER A 127 18.74 16.51 32.22
CA SER A 127 18.74 16.66 30.76
C SER A 127 18.32 15.37 30.05
N LEU A 128 18.78 14.21 30.54
CA LEU A 128 18.33 12.91 30.03
C LEU A 128 16.83 12.71 30.24
N ARG A 129 16.33 12.97 31.45
CA ARG A 129 14.91 12.84 31.81
C ARG A 129 14.04 13.70 30.91
N ASP A 130 14.40 14.97 30.73
CA ASP A 130 13.59 15.92 29.97
C ASP A 130 13.58 15.58 28.48
N ALA A 131 14.73 15.17 27.93
CA ALA A 131 14.82 14.70 26.54
C ALA A 131 13.97 13.44 26.29
N VAL A 132 13.89 12.51 27.24
CA VAL A 132 13.04 11.32 27.17
C VAL A 132 11.56 11.69 27.18
N ILE A 133 11.15 12.56 28.11
CA ILE A 133 9.76 13.03 28.21
C ILE A 133 9.35 13.73 26.90
N GLN A 134 10.20 14.62 26.39
CA GLN A 134 9.95 15.34 25.14
C GLN A 134 9.81 14.39 23.94
N ALA A 135 10.64 13.35 23.85
CA ALA A 135 10.60 12.38 22.74
C ALA A 135 9.39 11.44 22.80
N CYS A 136 8.98 11.03 24.00
CA CYS A 136 7.84 10.12 24.20
C CYS A 136 6.49 10.82 24.02
N GLY A 137 6.40 12.10 24.41
CA GLY A 137 5.14 12.80 24.54
C GLY A 137 4.35 12.39 25.79
N PRO A 138 3.13 12.92 25.95
CA PRO A 138 2.37 12.81 27.20
C PRO A 138 1.67 11.45 27.40
N ASP A 139 1.54 10.62 26.36
CA ASP A 139 0.81 9.35 26.41
C ASP A 139 1.61 8.23 25.75
N GLN A 140 1.95 7.21 26.54
CA GLN A 140 2.66 6.02 26.08
C GLN A 140 1.86 5.18 25.08
N HIS A 141 0.53 5.16 25.16
CA HIS A 141 -0.29 4.42 24.21
C HIS A 141 -0.29 5.11 22.84
N LEU A 142 -0.37 6.45 22.83
CA LEU A 142 -0.24 7.24 21.62
C LEU A 142 1.14 7.04 20.98
N TYR A 143 2.19 6.99 21.80
CA TYR A 143 3.53 6.64 21.34
C TYR A 143 3.58 5.26 20.66
N ALA A 144 3.05 4.23 21.34
CA ALA A 144 3.05 2.86 20.84
C ALA A 144 2.27 2.74 19.53
N LYS A 145 1.13 3.43 19.42
CA LYS A 145 0.34 3.51 18.19
C LYS A 145 1.15 4.13 17.05
N ARG A 146 1.76 5.30 17.27
CA ARG A 146 2.62 5.97 16.27
C ARG A 146 3.78 5.08 15.82
N LYS A 147 4.43 4.38 16.75
CA LYS A 147 5.53 3.48 16.43
C LYS A 147 5.06 2.25 15.64
N LYS A 148 3.89 1.71 15.97
CA LYS A 148 3.26 0.62 15.22
C LYS A 148 2.94 1.04 13.79
N GLU A 149 2.31 2.19 13.60
CA GLU A 149 2.01 2.76 12.28
C GLU A 149 3.31 2.89 11.44
N GLN A 150 4.39 3.41 12.04
CA GLN A 150 5.68 3.49 11.34
C GLN A 150 6.29 2.12 10.99
N LEU A 151 6.16 1.10 11.86
CA LEU A 151 6.62 -0.25 11.56
C LEU A 151 5.87 -0.86 10.37
N GLU A 152 4.59 -0.54 10.24
CA GLU A 152 3.71 -1.03 9.16
C GLU A 152 3.92 -0.24 7.87
N GLU A 153 4.12 1.08 7.93
CA GLU A 153 4.04 1.95 6.75
C GLU A 153 5.39 2.48 6.23
N LEU A 154 6.41 2.65 7.10
CA LEU A 154 7.66 3.30 6.67
C LEU A 154 8.33 2.55 5.53
N GLY A 155 8.73 3.30 4.50
CA GLY A 155 9.42 2.77 3.34
C GLY A 155 8.51 2.27 2.23
N PHE A 156 7.19 2.22 2.43
CA PHE A 156 6.27 1.91 1.34
C PHE A 156 6.00 3.16 0.48
N GLY A 157 6.03 2.97 -0.84
CA GLY A 157 5.59 3.99 -1.81
C GLY A 157 4.10 3.86 -2.12
N ALA A 158 3.60 4.71 -3.04
CA ALA A 158 2.19 4.70 -3.44
C ALA A 158 1.73 3.39 -4.10
N GLN A 159 2.65 2.68 -4.77
CA GLN A 159 2.39 1.40 -5.43
C GLN A 159 3.42 0.37 -4.94
N PRO A 160 3.22 -0.21 -3.73
CA PRO A 160 4.22 -1.09 -3.12
C PRO A 160 4.18 -2.51 -3.67
N PHE A 161 3.16 -2.88 -4.45
CA PHE A 161 3.01 -4.22 -5.02
C PHE A 161 3.15 -4.20 -6.53
N GLU A 162 3.93 -5.14 -7.06
CA GLU A 162 4.09 -5.37 -8.49
C GLU A 162 3.82 -6.85 -8.79
N MET A 163 3.11 -7.13 -9.87
CA MET A 163 2.89 -8.49 -10.35
C MET A 163 3.34 -8.60 -11.80
N GLN A 164 4.11 -9.65 -12.09
CA GLN A 164 4.50 -10.03 -13.44
C GLN A 164 3.86 -11.37 -13.77
N ALA A 165 3.20 -11.48 -14.92
CA ALA A 165 2.57 -12.72 -15.36
C ALA A 165 2.47 -12.77 -16.89
N THR A 166 2.40 -13.98 -17.44
CA THR A 166 2.10 -14.24 -18.86
C THR A 166 0.65 -14.65 -19.00
N LEU A 167 -0.14 -13.89 -19.76
CA LEU A 167 -1.56 -14.17 -20.02
C LEU A 167 -1.71 -15.00 -21.31
N HIS A 168 -2.46 -16.10 -21.25
CA HIS A 168 -2.73 -16.99 -22.37
C HIS A 168 -4.14 -16.79 -22.91
N ALA A 169 -4.40 -15.66 -23.58
CA ALA A 169 -5.73 -15.34 -24.12
C ALA A 169 -6.00 -15.91 -25.53
N GLY A 170 -4.97 -16.34 -26.26
CA GLY A 170 -5.08 -16.93 -27.61
C GLY A 170 -5.33 -15.92 -28.74
N SER A 171 -6.22 -14.95 -28.53
CA SER A 171 -6.45 -13.84 -29.47
C SER A 171 -6.63 -12.50 -28.75
N ARG A 172 -6.60 -11.42 -29.52
CA ARG A 172 -6.80 -10.06 -29.00
C ARG A 172 -8.23 -9.83 -28.51
N GLU A 173 -9.22 -10.33 -29.23
CA GLU A 173 -10.63 -10.24 -28.87
C GLU A 173 -10.90 -10.98 -27.56
N SER A 174 -10.25 -12.14 -27.38
CA SER A 174 -10.30 -12.89 -26.13
C SER A 174 -9.64 -12.12 -24.98
N LEU A 175 -8.51 -11.45 -25.23
CA LEU A 175 -7.86 -10.59 -24.23
C LEU A 175 -8.75 -9.41 -23.84
N ILE A 176 -9.44 -8.79 -24.80
CA ILE A 176 -10.43 -7.74 -24.54
C ILE A 176 -11.56 -8.26 -23.65
N ASP A 177 -12.11 -9.44 -23.94
CA ASP A 177 -13.15 -10.06 -23.10
C ASP A 177 -12.68 -10.34 -21.67
N VAL A 178 -11.40 -10.69 -21.49
CA VAL A 178 -10.80 -10.89 -20.16
C VAL A 178 -10.76 -9.58 -19.38
N PHE A 179 -10.28 -8.49 -19.99
CA PHE A 179 -10.22 -7.17 -19.34
C PHE A 179 -11.60 -6.56 -19.08
N LEU A 180 -12.61 -6.98 -19.84
CA LEU A 180 -14.02 -6.64 -19.61
C LEU A 180 -14.70 -7.57 -18.59
N GLY A 181 -13.97 -8.52 -18.01
CA GLY A 181 -14.45 -9.44 -16.99
C GLY A 181 -15.44 -10.50 -17.47
N ARG A 182 -15.48 -10.77 -18.78
CA ARG A 182 -16.36 -11.79 -19.37
C ARG A 182 -15.74 -13.17 -19.41
N LYS A 183 -14.41 -13.23 -19.41
CA LYS A 183 -13.65 -14.48 -19.48
C LYS A 183 -12.55 -14.47 -18.44
N SER A 184 -12.30 -15.64 -17.88
CA SER A 184 -11.06 -15.89 -17.16
C SER A 184 -9.95 -16.24 -18.17
N VAL A 185 -8.70 -16.02 -17.77
CA VAL A 185 -7.53 -16.34 -18.58
C VAL A 185 -6.57 -17.21 -17.81
N ARG A 186 -5.97 -18.19 -18.48
CA ARG A 186 -4.85 -18.94 -17.90
C ARG A 186 -3.65 -18.01 -17.80
N VAL A 187 -2.98 -18.03 -16.67
CA VAL A 187 -1.74 -17.28 -16.42
C VAL A 187 -0.60 -18.23 -16.07
N SER A 188 0.61 -17.91 -16.54
CA SER A 188 1.83 -18.61 -16.17
C SER A 188 2.93 -17.61 -15.78
N ASN A 189 4.02 -18.11 -15.20
CA ASN A 189 5.15 -17.30 -14.76
C ASN A 189 4.74 -16.15 -13.84
N VAL A 190 3.70 -16.37 -13.01
CA VAL A 190 3.25 -15.40 -12.02
C VAL A 190 4.39 -15.18 -11.03
N LYS A 191 4.76 -13.92 -10.82
CA LYS A 191 5.73 -13.45 -9.83
C LYS A 191 5.20 -12.18 -9.21
N GLY A 192 4.83 -12.24 -7.93
CA GLY A 192 4.52 -11.06 -7.13
C GLY A 192 5.76 -10.52 -6.44
N PHE A 193 5.80 -9.19 -6.28
CA PHE A 193 6.85 -8.48 -5.57
C PHE A 193 6.25 -7.43 -4.66
N GLU A 194 6.87 -7.26 -3.49
CA GLU A 194 6.63 -6.15 -2.58
C GLU A 194 7.87 -5.25 -2.55
N SER A 195 7.69 -3.98 -2.90
CA SER A 195 8.69 -2.93 -2.82
C SER A 195 8.56 -2.16 -1.52
N ARG A 196 9.65 -2.11 -0.74
CA ARG A 196 9.76 -1.31 0.48
C ARG A 196 11.19 -0.77 0.58
N PHE A 197 11.35 0.53 0.84
CA PHE A 197 12.63 1.25 0.79
C PHE A 197 13.33 1.10 -0.57
N ASP A 198 12.55 1.10 -1.65
CA ASP A 198 13.01 0.80 -3.02
C ASP A 198 13.69 -0.57 -3.19
N ILE A 199 13.50 -1.48 -2.22
CA ILE A 199 14.01 -2.85 -2.24
C ILE A 199 12.84 -3.80 -2.50
N LYS A 200 12.85 -4.43 -3.68
CA LYS A 200 11.86 -5.43 -4.10
C LYS A 200 12.20 -6.81 -3.51
N LEU A 201 11.24 -7.41 -2.81
CA LEU A 201 11.31 -8.82 -2.40
C LEU A 201 10.19 -9.62 -3.10
N PRO A 202 10.45 -10.88 -3.48
CA PRO A 202 9.42 -11.73 -4.03
C PRO A 202 8.38 -12.07 -2.95
N LEU A 203 7.11 -12.15 -3.34
CA LEU A 203 6.01 -12.67 -2.54
C LEU A 203 5.83 -14.17 -2.85
N PRO A 204 6.23 -15.10 -1.96
CA PRO A 204 6.22 -16.53 -2.24
C PRO A 204 4.83 -17.08 -2.60
N GLU A 205 3.77 -16.50 -2.05
CA GLU A 205 2.39 -16.84 -2.33
C GLU A 205 1.94 -16.51 -3.77
N PHE A 206 2.68 -15.64 -4.47
CA PHE A 206 2.42 -15.23 -5.86
C PHE A 206 3.49 -15.76 -6.82
N ILE A 207 3.84 -17.05 -6.70
CA ILE A 207 4.77 -17.72 -7.63
C ILE A 207 4.09 -18.93 -8.27
N GLY A 208 4.00 -18.95 -9.61
CA GLY A 208 3.56 -20.14 -10.35
C GLY A 208 2.65 -19.87 -11.54
N SER A 209 1.55 -20.61 -11.62
CA SER A 209 0.54 -20.53 -12.70
C SER A 209 -0.86 -20.73 -12.14
N GLY A 210 -1.87 -20.22 -12.84
CA GLY A 210 -3.26 -20.36 -12.41
C GLY A 210 -4.24 -19.77 -13.41
N THR A 211 -5.37 -19.33 -12.89
CA THR A 211 -6.44 -18.68 -13.65
C THR A 211 -6.68 -17.30 -13.06
N MET A 212 -6.73 -16.28 -13.91
CA MET A 212 -6.99 -14.90 -13.54
C MET A 212 -8.35 -14.46 -14.08
N THR A 213 -9.11 -13.78 -13.22
CA THR A 213 -10.36 -13.11 -13.57
C THR A 213 -10.22 -11.64 -13.22
N ILE A 214 -10.65 -10.77 -14.13
CA ILE A 214 -10.65 -9.32 -13.91
C ILE A 214 -12.10 -8.88 -13.74
N THR A 215 -12.38 -8.02 -12.77
CA THR A 215 -13.69 -7.39 -12.62
C THR A 215 -13.49 -5.89 -12.77
N PRO A 216 -13.68 -5.33 -13.98
CA PRO A 216 -13.47 -3.91 -14.21
C PRO A 216 -14.54 -3.08 -13.52
N ASN A 217 -14.15 -1.93 -13.01
CA ASN A 217 -15.10 -0.92 -12.56
C ASN A 217 -15.51 -0.05 -13.76
N SER A 218 -16.77 0.39 -13.77
CA SER A 218 -17.24 1.39 -14.72
C SER A 218 -16.53 2.72 -14.43
N ILE A 219 -16.18 3.45 -15.49
CA ILE A 219 -15.58 4.79 -15.35
C ILE A 219 -16.64 5.86 -15.15
N GLU A 220 -17.85 5.62 -15.67
CA GLU A 220 -18.98 6.54 -15.59
C GLU A 220 -20.30 5.83 -15.91
N THR A 221 -21.41 6.48 -15.61
CA THR A 221 -22.75 6.09 -16.06
C THR A 221 -23.20 7.02 -17.19
N CYS A 222 -24.07 6.53 -18.06
CA CYS A 222 -24.57 7.29 -19.19
C CYS A 222 -26.03 6.99 -19.49
N THR A 223 -26.64 7.87 -20.28
CA THR A 223 -27.99 7.70 -20.82
C THR A 223 -27.89 7.50 -22.33
N ILE A 224 -28.57 6.49 -22.85
CA ILE A 224 -28.66 6.19 -24.27
C ILE A 224 -30.07 6.54 -24.72
N ASP A 225 -30.20 7.61 -25.51
CA ASP A 225 -31.47 8.03 -26.10
C ASP A 225 -31.53 7.62 -27.58
N LEU A 226 -32.53 6.83 -27.92
CA LEU A 226 -32.80 6.39 -29.29
C LEU A 226 -34.04 7.11 -29.82
N VAL A 227 -33.87 7.84 -30.92
CA VAL A 227 -34.92 8.65 -31.56
C VAL A 227 -35.14 8.13 -32.97
N GLU A 228 -36.34 7.63 -33.26
CA GLU A 228 -36.69 7.09 -34.59
C GLU A 228 -36.98 8.22 -35.60
N GLN A 229 -37.65 9.29 -35.16
CA GLN A 229 -37.95 10.47 -35.98
C GLN A 229 -37.74 11.77 -35.20
N PRO A 230 -37.35 12.88 -35.87
CA PRO A 230 -37.31 14.19 -35.26
C PRO A 230 -38.65 14.49 -34.57
N LEU A 231 -38.60 14.99 -33.33
CA LEU A 231 -39.75 15.36 -32.47
C LEU A 231 -40.52 14.20 -31.80
N THR A 232 -40.09 12.94 -31.94
CA THR A 232 -40.63 11.83 -31.15
C THR A 232 -39.97 11.72 -29.77
N ARG A 233 -40.70 11.13 -28.79
CA ARG A 233 -40.15 10.87 -27.46
C ARG A 233 -39.05 9.80 -27.57
N PRO A 234 -37.81 10.05 -27.08
CA PRO A 234 -36.74 9.08 -27.15
C PRO A 234 -37.04 7.84 -26.30
N VAL A 235 -36.63 6.69 -26.81
CA VAL A 235 -36.48 5.47 -26.02
C VAL A 235 -35.19 5.59 -25.22
N ARG A 236 -35.29 5.57 -23.90
CA ARG A 236 -34.16 5.83 -22.99
C ARG A 236 -33.69 4.57 -22.30
N PHE A 237 -32.38 4.35 -22.32
CA PHE A 237 -31.69 3.32 -21.54
C PHE A 237 -30.61 3.94 -20.67
N PHE A 238 -30.30 3.28 -19.56
CA PHE A 238 -29.19 3.64 -18.68
C PHE A 238 -28.08 2.61 -18.85
N GLY A 239 -26.84 3.07 -18.97
CA GLY A 239 -25.70 2.20 -19.18
C GLY A 239 -24.48 2.63 -18.39
N GLU A 240 -23.55 1.70 -18.23
CA GLU A 240 -22.25 1.92 -17.62
C GLU A 240 -21.17 1.92 -18.69
N ILE A 241 -20.24 2.88 -18.61
CA ILE A 241 -19.14 3.01 -19.57
C ILE A 241 -17.91 2.29 -19.01
N PHE A 242 -17.32 1.45 -19.83
CA PHE A 242 -16.05 0.78 -19.61
C PHE A 242 -15.08 1.16 -20.72
N VAL A 243 -13.81 1.36 -20.34
CA VAL A 243 -12.73 1.64 -21.28
C VAL A 243 -11.70 0.54 -21.19
N VAL A 244 -11.36 -0.04 -22.35
CA VAL A 244 -10.29 -1.03 -22.44
C VAL A 244 -8.96 -0.31 -22.59
N PRO A 245 -7.95 -0.58 -21.74
CA PRO A 245 -6.66 0.10 -21.80
C PRO A 245 -6.03 0.04 -23.19
N GLU A 246 -5.37 1.13 -23.61
CA GLU A 246 -4.73 1.25 -24.93
C GLU A 246 -3.69 0.14 -25.18
N LEU A 247 -3.04 -0.35 -24.13
CA LEU A 247 -2.12 -1.49 -24.26
C LEU A 247 -2.81 -2.76 -24.83
N ILE A 248 -4.12 -2.89 -24.62
CA ILE A 248 -4.93 -4.04 -25.03
C ILE A 248 -5.71 -3.71 -26.33
N SER A 249 -6.41 -2.56 -26.33
CA SER A 249 -7.20 -2.07 -27.47
C SER A 249 -6.34 -1.48 -28.59
N GLY A 250 -5.05 -1.24 -28.34
CA GLY A 250 -4.05 -0.68 -29.26
C GLY A 250 -4.36 0.76 -29.59
N LYS A 251 -3.92 1.23 -30.76
CA LYS A 251 -4.15 2.61 -31.22
C LYS A 251 -5.62 2.99 -31.42
N GLU A 252 -6.53 2.03 -31.31
CA GLU A 252 -7.97 2.22 -31.50
C GLU A 252 -8.67 2.15 -30.14
N PRO A 253 -9.13 3.28 -29.60
CA PRO A 253 -9.82 3.27 -28.32
C PRO A 253 -11.11 2.44 -28.45
N LEU A 254 -11.29 1.51 -27.51
CA LEU A 254 -12.47 0.67 -27.43
C LEU A 254 -13.29 1.06 -26.20
N PHE A 255 -14.47 1.62 -26.46
CA PHE A 255 -15.46 1.93 -25.45
C PHE A 255 -16.54 0.86 -25.45
N VAL A 256 -16.93 0.44 -24.26
CA VAL A 256 -18.01 -0.52 -24.07
C VAL A 256 -19.04 0.11 -23.16
N ILE A 257 -20.26 0.28 -23.66
CA ILE A 257 -21.39 0.72 -22.87
C ILE A 257 -22.24 -0.51 -22.58
N LYS A 258 -22.34 -0.87 -21.30
CA LYS A 258 -23.11 -2.03 -20.86
C LYS A 258 -24.44 -1.56 -20.27
N ASN A 259 -25.52 -2.11 -20.78
CA ASN A 259 -26.86 -2.01 -20.21
C ASN A 259 -27.29 -3.40 -19.71
N ASN A 260 -28.37 -3.48 -18.93
CA ASN A 260 -28.93 -4.75 -18.45
C ASN A 260 -29.45 -5.67 -19.56
N ILE A 261 -29.68 -5.14 -20.77
CA ILE A 261 -30.28 -5.86 -21.90
C ILE A 261 -29.27 -6.08 -23.03
N PHE A 262 -28.43 -5.09 -23.29
CA PHE A 262 -27.51 -5.09 -24.43
C PHE A 262 -26.19 -4.41 -24.11
N GLU A 263 -25.26 -4.52 -25.05
CA GLU A 263 -23.96 -3.87 -24.99
C GLU A 263 -23.67 -3.14 -26.31
N LEU A 264 -23.19 -1.89 -26.20
CA LEU A 264 -22.66 -1.14 -27.33
C LEU A 264 -21.14 -1.17 -27.26
N ARG A 265 -20.49 -1.53 -28.36
CA ARG A 265 -19.05 -1.38 -28.53
C ARG A 265 -18.78 -0.34 -29.59
N TYR A 266 -18.00 0.66 -29.25
CA TYR A 266 -17.56 1.66 -30.20
C TYR A 266 -16.05 1.58 -30.40
N SER A 267 -15.63 1.55 -31.66
CA SER A 267 -14.28 1.88 -32.07
C SER A 267 -14.32 2.83 -33.25
N ARG A 268 -13.25 3.63 -33.44
CA ARG A 268 -13.22 4.65 -34.48
C ARG A 268 -13.33 4.05 -35.89
N LEU A 269 -12.68 2.91 -36.14
CA LEU A 269 -12.70 2.25 -37.45
C LEU A 269 -13.96 1.41 -37.71
N ALA A 270 -14.49 0.72 -36.70
CA ALA A 270 -15.61 -0.20 -36.87
C ALA A 270 -16.98 0.44 -36.58
N GLY A 271 -16.99 1.69 -36.12
CA GLY A 271 -18.19 2.38 -35.68
C GLY A 271 -18.78 1.75 -34.41
N MET A 272 -20.06 2.01 -34.18
CA MET A 272 -20.80 1.45 -33.06
C MET A 272 -21.45 0.11 -33.46
N LYS A 273 -21.20 -0.93 -32.66
CA LYS A 273 -21.81 -2.25 -32.81
C LYS A 273 -22.65 -2.58 -31.58
N LEU A 274 -23.86 -3.07 -31.81
CA LEU A 274 -24.78 -3.54 -30.78
C LEU A 274 -24.63 -5.06 -30.62
N PHE A 275 -24.51 -5.51 -29.38
CA PHE A 275 -24.48 -6.92 -29.00
C PHE A 275 -25.62 -7.19 -28.02
N ILE A 276 -26.42 -8.20 -28.31
CA ILE A 276 -27.48 -8.69 -27.43
C ILE A 276 -27.14 -10.14 -27.12
N ASP A 277 -26.96 -10.45 -25.84
CA ASP A 277 -26.76 -11.82 -25.39
C ASP A 277 -28.12 -12.44 -25.05
N GLY A 278 -28.53 -13.43 -25.83
CA GLY A 278 -29.82 -14.11 -25.66
C GLY A 278 -29.98 -14.78 -24.30
N ALA A 279 -28.89 -15.25 -23.68
CA ALA A 279 -28.94 -15.84 -22.34
C ALA A 279 -29.21 -14.77 -21.28
N VAL A 280 -28.56 -13.61 -21.39
CA VAL A 280 -28.80 -12.44 -20.53
C VAL A 280 -30.25 -11.97 -20.69
N LEU A 281 -30.74 -11.83 -21.93
CA LEU A 281 -32.11 -11.41 -22.20
C LEU A 281 -33.15 -12.40 -21.62
N SER A 282 -32.90 -13.70 -21.75
CA SER A 282 -33.81 -14.75 -21.25
C SER A 282 -33.87 -14.85 -19.72
N SER A 283 -32.82 -14.38 -19.03
CA SER A 283 -32.71 -14.42 -17.57
C SER A 283 -32.97 -13.07 -16.91
N ALA A 284 -33.09 -11.99 -17.69
CA ALA A 284 -33.32 -10.65 -17.18
C ALA A 284 -34.76 -10.47 -16.66
N LEU A 285 -34.86 -10.01 -15.41
CA LEU A 285 -36.14 -9.55 -14.84
C LEU A 285 -36.40 -8.11 -15.27
N LEU A 286 -36.90 -7.94 -16.49
CA LEU A 286 -37.24 -6.62 -17.03
C LEU A 286 -38.65 -6.18 -16.62
N THR A 287 -38.76 -4.91 -16.24
CA THR A 287 -40.06 -4.25 -16.05
C THR A 287 -40.82 -4.14 -17.38
N PRO A 288 -42.16 -3.95 -17.35
CA PRO A 288 -42.93 -3.73 -18.57
C PRO A 288 -42.41 -2.58 -19.44
N THR A 289 -41.91 -1.51 -18.81
CA THR A 289 -41.30 -0.37 -19.50
C THR A 289 -39.99 -0.75 -20.21
N GLU A 290 -39.15 -1.56 -19.56
CA GLU A 290 -37.90 -2.04 -20.17
C GLU A 290 -38.16 -3.01 -21.33
N TRP A 291 -39.15 -3.90 -21.19
CA TRP A 291 -39.63 -4.74 -22.29
C TRP A 291 -40.15 -3.91 -23.46
N HIS A 292 -40.97 -2.89 -23.18
CA HIS A 292 -41.48 -1.97 -24.20
C HIS A 292 -40.33 -1.28 -24.94
N ASN A 293 -39.37 -0.71 -24.21
CA ASN A 293 -38.20 -0.05 -24.78
C ASN A 293 -37.35 -1.02 -25.63
N PHE A 294 -37.14 -2.25 -25.17
CA PHE A 294 -36.41 -3.27 -25.93
C PHE A 294 -37.12 -3.68 -27.23
N LEU A 295 -38.44 -3.83 -27.20
CA LEU A 295 -39.22 -4.13 -28.41
C LEU A 295 -39.17 -2.97 -29.42
N LEU A 296 -39.22 -1.72 -28.95
CA LEU A 296 -39.04 -0.55 -29.82
C LEU A 296 -37.65 -0.48 -30.45
N LEU A 297 -36.61 -0.78 -29.67
CA LEU A 297 -35.24 -0.92 -30.19
C LEU A 297 -35.19 -2.00 -31.28
N SER A 298 -35.75 -3.19 -31.01
CA SER A 298 -35.77 -4.31 -31.95
C SER A 298 -36.51 -3.97 -33.25
N LEU A 299 -37.64 -3.26 -33.14
CA LEU A 299 -38.42 -2.79 -34.29
C LEU A 299 -37.65 -1.75 -35.12
N SER A 300 -36.93 -0.84 -34.45
CA SER A 300 -36.11 0.17 -35.12
C SER A 300 -34.98 -0.48 -35.92
N LEU A 301 -34.34 -1.51 -35.35
CA LEU A 301 -33.27 -2.27 -36.01
C LEU A 301 -33.77 -3.11 -37.19
N SER A 302 -35.00 -3.62 -37.15
CA SER A 302 -35.56 -4.41 -38.26
C SER A 302 -35.89 -3.54 -39.48
N LYS A 303 -36.34 -2.30 -39.27
CA LYS A 303 -36.60 -1.33 -40.35
C LYS A 303 -35.32 -0.85 -41.05
N GLY A 304 -34.23 -0.70 -40.30
CA GLY A 304 -32.93 -0.25 -40.84
C GLY A 304 -32.26 -1.21 -41.85
N ARG A 305 -32.73 -2.47 -41.97
CA ARG A 305 -32.25 -3.42 -43.00
C ARG A 305 -32.94 -3.26 -44.35
N GLN A 306 -34.00 -2.45 -44.47
CA GLN A 306 -34.78 -2.30 -45.70
C GLN A 306 -34.39 -1.11 -46.59
N SER A 307 -33.31 -0.37 -46.28
CA SER A 307 -32.88 0.80 -47.07
C SER A 307 -31.60 0.57 -47.89
N SER A 308 -31.53 -0.53 -48.61
CA SER A 308 -30.54 -0.72 -49.68
C SER A 308 -31.14 -1.62 -50.76
N ASP A 309 -31.96 -0.99 -51.61
CA ASP A 309 -32.19 -1.34 -53.01
C ASP A 309 -31.88 -0.10 -53.84
#